data_AF-A0A7Y4WH38-F1
#
_entry.id   AF-A0A7Y4WH38-F1
#
_cell.length_a   1.000
_cell.length_b   1.000
_cell.length_c   1.000
_cell.angle_alpha   90.00
_cell.angle_beta   90.00
_cell.angle_gamma   90.00
#
_symmetry.space_group_name_H-M   'P 1'
#
loop_
_entity.id
_entity.type
_entity.pdbx_description
1 polymer ?
#
loop_
_entity_poly.entity_id
_entity_poly.type
_entity_poly.pdbx_seq_one_letter_code
_entity_poly.pdbx_strand_id
1 'polypeptide(L)'
;MSSEAPPGYRTQSEDTTYAAERILFERWRTLRLDEKAALVARASRDLHTLCLAGLKHRLPEASARELEIRAMALKYGKELVQRVLGIDVPDESVRIP
;
A
#
# COMPACT_ATOMS: atom_id res chain seq x y z
N MET A 1 14.83 -14.74 25.58
CA MET A 1 14.55 -13.31 25.33
C MET A 1 13.07 -13.08 25.63
N SER A 2 12.71 -12.00 26.34
CA SER A 2 11.32 -11.81 26.77
C SER A 2 10.42 -11.55 25.56
N SER A 3 9.37 -12.36 25.41
CA SER A 3 8.35 -12.25 24.37
C SER A 3 7.27 -11.22 24.68
N GLU A 4 7.30 -10.66 25.89
CA GLU A 4 6.27 -9.77 26.41
C GLU A 4 6.55 -8.31 26.04
N ALA A 5 5.49 -7.62 25.64
CA ALA A 5 5.55 -6.21 25.27
C ALA A 5 5.86 -5.34 26.50
N PRO A 6 6.71 -4.31 26.39
CA PRO A 6 6.92 -3.37 27.49
C PRO A 6 5.62 -2.57 27.77
N PRO A 7 5.43 -2.07 29.00
CA PRO A 7 4.25 -1.28 29.34
C PRO A 7 4.04 -0.10 28.38
N GLY A 8 2.82 0.05 27.86
CA GLY A 8 2.44 1.13 26.93
C GLY A 8 2.89 0.91 25.48
N TYR A 9 3.52 -0.23 25.16
CA TYR A 9 3.86 -0.56 23.78
C TYR A 9 2.60 -0.82 22.95
N ARG A 10 2.51 -0.19 21.78
CA ARG A 10 1.45 -0.39 20.80
C ARG A 10 2.05 -0.94 19.51
N THR A 11 1.54 -2.08 19.07
CA THR A 11 1.92 -2.69 17.79
C THR A 11 1.40 -1.88 16.61
N GLN A 12 2.05 -2.00 15.46
CA GLN A 12 1.72 -1.40 14.18
C GLN A 12 0.36 -1.86 13.65
N SER A 13 -0.10 -3.05 14.06
CA SER A 13 -1.41 -3.62 13.74
C SER A 13 -1.93 -4.50 14.88
N GLU A 14 -3.25 -4.65 14.98
CA GLU A 14 -3.94 -5.47 15.99
C GLU A 14 -3.67 -6.97 15.85
N ASP A 15 -3.34 -7.42 14.64
CA ASP A 15 -3.03 -8.81 14.31
C ASP A 15 -1.54 -9.15 14.44
N THR A 16 -0.71 -8.20 14.88
CA THR A 16 0.74 -8.36 14.98
C THR A 16 1.16 -8.47 16.46
N THR A 17 2.00 -9.46 16.78
CA THR A 17 2.54 -9.61 18.14
C THR A 17 3.82 -8.78 18.34
N TYR A 18 4.10 -8.35 19.56
CA TYR A 18 5.35 -7.65 19.89
C TYR A 18 6.60 -8.44 19.49
N ALA A 19 6.59 -9.77 19.67
CA ALA A 19 7.70 -10.63 19.26
C ALA A 19 7.95 -10.58 17.74
N ALA A 20 6.89 -10.55 16.93
CA ALA A 20 7.00 -10.42 15.48
C ALA A 20 7.60 -9.06 15.07
N GLU A 21 7.18 -7.96 15.72
CA GLU A 21 7.71 -6.63 15.43
C GLU A 21 9.16 -6.46 15.86
N ARG A 22 9.56 -7.06 16.97
CA ARG A 22 10.97 -7.11 17.36
C ARG A 22 11.82 -7.72 16.25
N ILE A 23 11.40 -8.86 15.71
CA ILE A 23 12.10 -9.52 14.60
C ILE A 23 12.12 -8.60 13.37
N LEU A 24 10.98 -7.98 13.03
CA LEU A 24 10.88 -7.03 11.92
C LEU A 24 11.88 -5.89 12.08
N PHE A 25 11.94 -5.24 13.24
CA PHE A 25 12.82 -4.10 13.48
C PHE A 25 14.29 -4.49 13.56
N GLU A 26 14.62 -5.64 14.18
CA GLU A 26 15.99 -6.16 14.18
C GLU A 26 16.47 -6.39 12.75
N ARG A 27 15.67 -7.05 11.91
CA ARG A 27 16.00 -7.26 10.49
C ARG A 27 16.09 -5.94 9.74
N TRP A 28 15.12 -5.05 9.89
CA TRP A 28 15.10 -3.75 9.22
C TRP A 28 16.33 -2.89 9.55
N ARG A 29 16.80 -2.91 10.81
CA ARG A 29 18.01 -2.17 11.22
C ARG A 29 19.28 -2.69 10.56
N THR A 30 19.35 -3.98 10.25
CA THR A 30 20.53 -4.59 9.60
C THR A 30 20.62 -4.33 8.09
N LEU A 31 19.53 -3.92 7.44
CA LEU A 31 19.52 -3.66 6.00
C LEU A 31 20.27 -2.37 5.66
N ARG A 32 21.04 -2.44 4.57
CA ARG A 32 21.62 -1.26 3.93
C ARG A 32 20.53 -0.39 3.29
N LEU A 33 20.87 0.85 2.95
CA LEU A 33 19.92 1.80 2.36
C LEU A 33 19.39 1.34 1.00
N ASP A 34 20.24 0.76 0.16
CA ASP A 34 19.88 0.20 -1.15
C ASP A 34 18.90 -0.97 -1.02
N GLU A 35 19.13 -1.85 -0.03
CA GLU A 35 18.24 -2.98 0.26
C GLU A 35 16.88 -2.51 0.75
N LYS A 36 16.83 -1.50 1.62
CA LYS A 36 15.58 -0.86 2.06
C LYS A 36 14.83 -0.25 0.88
N ALA A 37 15.52 0.50 0.01
CA ALA A 37 14.92 1.09 -1.17
C ALA A 37 14.34 0.03 -2.11
N ALA A 38 15.07 -1.07 -2.32
CA ALA A 38 14.61 -2.19 -3.14
C ALA A 38 13.34 -2.84 -2.56
N LEU A 39 13.27 -3.05 -1.23
CA LEU A 39 12.08 -3.57 -0.56
C LEU A 39 10.87 -2.65 -0.73
N VAL A 40 11.05 -1.34 -0.51
CA VAL A 40 9.96 -0.35 -0.67
C VAL A 40 9.49 -0.28 -2.13
N ALA A 41 10.41 -0.33 -3.09
CA ALA A 41 10.07 -0.35 -4.52
C ALA A 41 9.29 -1.62 -4.90
N ARG A 42 9.69 -2.78 -4.36
CA ARG A 42 8.95 -4.04 -4.56
C ARG A 42 7.57 -3.98 -3.94
N ALA A 43 7.45 -3.58 -2.68
CA ALA A 43 6.17 -3.42 -2.00
C ALA A 43 5.24 -2.46 -2.74
N SER A 44 5.77 -1.37 -3.30
CA SER A 44 4.99 -0.41 -4.10
C SER A 44 4.40 -1.03 -5.36
N ARG A 45 5.15 -1.91 -6.05
CA ARG A 45 4.67 -2.64 -7.24
C ARG A 45 3.63 -3.70 -6.88
N ASP A 46 3.87 -4.42 -5.79
CA ASP A 46 2.94 -5.44 -5.29
C ASP A 46 1.60 -4.80 -4.88
N LEU A 47 1.65 -3.65 -4.19
CA LEU A 47 0.46 -2.88 -3.83
C LEU A 47 -0.30 -2.38 -5.06
N HIS A 48 0.39 -1.87 -6.09
CA HIS A 48 -0.25 -1.48 -7.35
C HIS A 48 -0.99 -2.66 -8.00
N THR A 49 -0.35 -3.83 -8.03
CA THR A 49 -0.95 -5.06 -8.56
C THR A 49 -2.20 -5.46 -7.77
N LEU A 50 -2.14 -5.37 -6.43
CA LEU A 50 -3.28 -5.66 -5.57
C LEU A 50 -4.43 -4.67 -5.80
N CYS A 51 -4.14 -3.37 -5.95
CA CYS A 51 -5.13 -2.35 -6.28
C CYS A 51 -5.83 -2.66 -7.61
N LEU A 52 -5.07 -3.01 -8.66
CA LEU A 52 -5.64 -3.38 -9.96
C LEU A 52 -6.52 -4.62 -9.85
N ALA A 53 -6.08 -5.65 -9.12
CA ALA A 53 -6.88 -6.86 -8.90
C ALA A 53 -8.20 -6.54 -8.18
N GLY A 54 -8.16 -5.73 -7.12
CA GLY A 54 -9.35 -5.30 -6.40
C GLY A 54 -10.27 -4.39 -7.22
N LEU A 55 -9.73 -3.55 -8.10
CA LEU A 55 -10.53 -2.75 -9.04
C LEU A 55 -11.18 -3.64 -10.11
N LYS A 56 -10.43 -4.56 -10.72
CA LYS A 56 -10.95 -5.50 -11.72
C LYS A 56 -12.06 -6.38 -11.14
N HIS A 57 -11.93 -6.81 -9.89
CA HIS A 57 -12.97 -7.57 -9.21
C HIS A 57 -14.27 -6.77 -9.03
N ARG A 58 -14.17 -5.46 -8.74
CA ARG A 58 -15.33 -4.56 -8.55
C ARG A 58 -15.91 -4.02 -9.85
N LEU A 59 -15.08 -3.88 -10.88
CA LEU A 59 -15.41 -3.29 -12.17
C LEU A 59 -14.97 -4.25 -13.29
N PRO A 60 -15.67 -5.39 -13.46
CA PRO A 60 -15.26 -6.43 -14.41
C PRO A 60 -15.25 -5.95 -15.86
N GLU A 61 -16.13 -5.00 -16.20
CA GLU A 61 -16.26 -4.43 -17.55
C GLU A 61 -15.33 -3.24 -17.80
N ALA A 62 -14.60 -2.76 -16.79
CA ALA A 62 -13.68 -1.64 -16.96
C ALA A 62 -12.50 -2.06 -17.82
N SER A 63 -12.14 -1.19 -18.76
CA SER A 63 -10.94 -1.40 -19.57
C SER A 63 -9.67 -1.36 -18.72
N ALA A 64 -8.59 -2.01 -19.18
CA ALA A 64 -7.30 -1.95 -18.50
C ALA A 64 -6.82 -0.50 -18.27
N ARG A 65 -7.09 0.39 -19.24
CA ARG A 65 -6.74 1.81 -19.13
C ARG A 65 -7.53 2.50 -18.02
N GLU A 66 -8.82 2.22 -17.92
CA GLU A 66 -9.67 2.76 -16.86
C GLU A 66 -9.21 2.27 -15.48
N LEU A 67 -8.90 0.98 -15.34
CA LEU A 67 -8.38 0.40 -14.10
C LEU A 67 -7.08 1.09 -13.65
N GLU A 68 -6.17 1.37 -14.58
CA GLU A 68 -4.93 2.10 -14.28
C GLU A 68 -5.20 3.55 -13.83
N ILE A 69 -6.12 4.27 -14.49
CA ILE A 69 -6.50 5.63 -14.08
C ILE A 69 -7.07 5.63 -12.67
N ARG A 70 -7.96 4.68 -12.37
CA ARG A 70 -8.55 4.51 -11.04
C ARG A 70 -7.50 4.12 -9.99
N ALA A 71 -6.53 3.26 -10.33
CA ALA A 71 -5.43 2.90 -9.43
C ALA A 71 -4.52 4.11 -9.12
N MET A 72 -4.22 4.95 -10.12
CA MET A 72 -3.50 6.21 -9.90
C MET A 72 -4.28 7.16 -8.99
N ALA A 73 -5.59 7.28 -9.18
CA ALA A 73 -6.43 8.12 -8.34
C ALA A 73 -6.51 7.62 -6.88
N LEU A 74 -6.50 6.30 -6.65
CA LEU A 74 -6.39 5.73 -5.30
C LEU A 74 -5.04 6.05 -4.64
N LYS A 75 -3.96 6.05 -5.41
CA LYS A 75 -2.59 6.27 -4.90
C LYS A 75 -2.27 7.73 -4.64
N TYR A 76 -2.67 8.63 -5.53
CA TYR A 76 -2.26 10.04 -5.53
C TYR A 76 -3.40 11.02 -5.25
N GLY A 77 -4.65 10.55 -5.29
CA GLY A 77 -5.84 11.39 -5.25
C GLY A 77 -6.27 11.85 -6.65
N LYS A 78 -7.60 11.98 -6.84
CA LYS A 78 -8.23 12.43 -8.09
C LYS A 78 -7.67 13.79 -8.56
N GLU A 79 -7.61 14.77 -7.65
CA GLU A 79 -7.14 16.13 -7.95
C GLU A 79 -5.72 16.14 -8.51
N LEU A 80 -4.80 15.38 -7.90
CA LEU A 80 -3.41 15.38 -8.34
C LEU A 80 -3.24 14.72 -9.71
N VAL A 81 -3.97 13.63 -9.97
CA VAL A 81 -3.97 12.96 -11.27
C VAL A 81 -4.49 13.90 -12.36
N GLN A 82 -5.61 14.57 -12.12
CA GLN A 82 -6.18 15.53 -13.08
C GLN A 82 -5.24 16.73 -13.31
N ARG A 83 -4.72 17.34 -12.23
CA ARG A 83 -3.89 18.55 -12.32
C ARG A 83 -2.52 18.31 -12.95
N VAL A 84 -1.85 17.22 -12.60
CA VAL A 84 -0.45 16.97 -13.02
C VAL A 84 -0.37 16.19 -14.32
N LEU A 85 -1.26 15.21 -14.52
CA LEU A 85 -1.22 14.33 -15.69
C LEU A 85 -2.20 14.75 -16.79
N GLY A 86 -3.13 15.67 -16.50
CA GLY A 86 -4.16 16.09 -17.46
C GLY A 86 -5.14 14.97 -17.84
N ILE A 87 -5.21 13.92 -17.02
CA ILE A 87 -6.06 12.75 -17.24
C ILE A 87 -7.36 12.95 -16.47
N ASP A 88 -8.49 12.87 -17.17
CA ASP A 88 -9.78 12.84 -16.47
C ASP A 88 -9.99 11.50 -15.77
N VAL A 89 -10.43 11.57 -14.52
CA VAL A 89 -10.66 10.40 -13.68
C VAL A 89 -12.17 10.18 -13.63
N PRO A 90 -12.68 9.04 -14.13
CA PRO A 90 -14.11 8.77 -14.15
C PRO A 90 -14.73 8.93 -12.77
N ASP A 91 -15.87 9.62 -12.70
CA ASP A 91 -16.56 9.84 -11.43
C ASP A 91 -17.30 8.57 -10.95
N GLU A 92 -17.51 8.55 -9.63
CA GLU A 92 -18.23 7.56 -8.81
C GLU A 92 -17.42 6.45 -8.08
N SER A 93 -17.46 6.64 -6.75
CA SER A 93 -17.72 5.71 -5.63
C SER A 93 -17.08 4.34 -5.61
N VAL A 94 -15.76 4.29 -5.41
CA VAL A 94 -15.24 3.26 -4.51
C VAL A 94 -15.05 3.94 -3.17
N ARG A 95 -16.12 3.96 -2.34
CA ARG A 95 -15.92 4.14 -0.90
C ARG A 95 -14.97 3.02 -0.47
N ILE A 96 -13.77 3.41 -0.05
CA ILE A 96 -12.98 2.56 0.83
C ILE A 96 -13.81 2.55 2.13
N PRO A 97 -14.36 1.39 2.56
CA PRO A 97 -15.00 1.32 3.87
C PRO A 97 -14.02 1.74 4.98
#